data_AF-A9UPT3-F1
#
_entry.id   AF-A9UPT3-F1
#
_cell.length_a   1.000
_cell.length_b   1.000
_cell.length_c   1.000
_cell.angle_alpha   90.00
_cell.angle_beta   90.00
_cell.angle_gamma   90.00
#
_symmetry.space_group_name_H-M   'P 1'
#
loop_
_entity.id
_entity.type
_entity.pdbx_description
1 polymer ?
#
loop_
_entity_poly.entity_id
_entity_poly.type
_entity_poly.pdbx_seq_one_letter_code
_entity_poly.pdbx_strand_id
1 'polypeptide(L)'
;VDVLNDIGTRTGIKPFYIAFVLAPLASNASELIAAFNYAQKKTEKTMAISLATLEGAAIMNNTFCLGIFLVLVYCKNLAWQFSAETISILLIQVAMVGMAMKRIHTLLDACIIMSFYPLSLLVVALLEGPGNID
;
A
#
# COMPACT_ATOMS: atom_id res chain seq x y z
N VAL A 1 12.89 -5.49 10.36
CA VAL A 1 13.57 -5.74 9.07
C VAL A 1 14.36 -7.04 9.10
N ASP A 2 15.18 -7.28 10.12
CA ASP A 2 16.00 -8.50 10.23
C ASP A 2 15.17 -9.80 10.27
N VAL A 3 14.05 -9.80 10.99
CA VAL A 3 13.14 -10.97 11.05
C VAL A 3 12.47 -11.25 9.70
N LEU A 4 12.18 -10.23 8.89
CA LEU A 4 11.60 -10.40 7.56
C LEU A 4 12.64 -10.95 6.58
N ASN A 5 13.91 -10.56 6.75
CA ASN A 5 15.06 -11.09 6.01
C ASN A 5 15.31 -12.58 6.30
N ASP A 6 15.21 -12.97 7.58
CA ASP A 6 15.31 -14.37 8.01
C ASP A 6 14.15 -15.24 7.50
N ILE A 7 12.93 -14.69 7.45
CA ILE A 7 11.78 -15.40 6.86
C ILE A 7 11.97 -15.56 5.35
N GLY A 8 12.48 -14.54 4.65
CA GLY A 8 12.77 -14.60 3.20
C GLY A 8 13.82 -15.66 2.85
N THR A 9 14.92 -15.70 3.58
CA THR A 9 15.97 -16.72 3.40
C THR A 9 15.47 -18.14 3.68
N ARG A 10 14.58 -18.33 4.66
CA ARG A 10 13.99 -19.66 4.97
C ARG A 10 12.89 -20.11 4.03
N THR A 11 12.15 -19.18 3.42
CA THR A 11 11.02 -19.49 2.52
C THR A 11 11.41 -19.48 1.04
N GLY A 12 12.63 -19.05 0.70
CA GLY A 12 13.11 -18.95 -0.68
C GLY A 12 12.50 -17.79 -1.47
N ILE A 13 11.83 -16.85 -0.79
CA ILE A 13 11.21 -15.66 -1.38
C ILE A 13 12.07 -14.45 -1.06
N LYS A 14 12.31 -13.55 -2.02
CA LYS A 14 13.11 -12.33 -1.77
C LYS A 14 12.51 -11.56 -0.58
N PRO A 15 13.32 -11.21 0.44
CA PRO A 15 12.89 -10.44 1.61
C PRO A 15 12.12 -9.16 1.29
N PHE A 16 12.46 -8.53 0.16
CA PHE A 16 11.75 -7.37 -0.36
C PHE A 16 10.25 -7.63 -0.53
N TYR A 17 9.84 -8.71 -1.20
CA TYR A 17 8.42 -9.02 -1.42
C TYR A 17 7.70 -9.32 -0.11
N ILE A 18 8.38 -10.01 0.81
CA ILE A 18 7.82 -10.31 2.14
C ILE A 18 7.62 -9.03 2.94
N ALA A 19 8.60 -8.14 2.95
CA ALA A 19 8.49 -6.85 3.63
C ALA A 19 7.44 -5.96 2.97
N PHE A 20 7.35 -5.95 1.64
CA PHE A 20 6.38 -5.17 0.89
C PHE A 20 4.92 -5.58 1.18
N VAL A 21 4.69 -6.86 1.49
CA VAL A 21 3.37 -7.39 1.86
C VAL A 21 3.09 -7.29 3.35
N LEU A 22 4.03 -7.73 4.18
CA LEU A 22 3.82 -7.82 5.62
C LEU A 22 3.95 -6.47 6.33
N ALA A 23 4.80 -5.55 5.85
CA ALA A 23 4.97 -4.28 6.54
C ALA A 23 3.70 -3.41 6.51
N PRO A 24 3.00 -3.23 5.38
CA PRO A 24 1.73 -2.50 5.37
C PRO A 24 0.63 -3.20 6.17
N LEU A 25 0.57 -4.54 6.10
CA LEU A 25 -0.39 -5.32 6.88
C LEU A 25 -0.14 -5.14 8.38
N ALA A 26 1.10 -5.26 8.84
CA ALA A 26 1.45 -5.12 10.24
C ALA A 26 1.26 -3.68 10.75
N SER A 27 1.65 -2.68 9.95
CA SER A 27 1.57 -1.28 10.33
C SER A 27 0.13 -0.77 10.44
N ASN A 28 -0.79 -1.30 9.63
CA ASN A 28 -2.18 -0.85 9.56
C ASN A 28 -3.19 -1.89 10.12
N ALA A 29 -2.71 -3.00 10.71
CA ALA A 29 -3.57 -4.10 11.19
C ALA A 29 -4.60 -3.64 12.22
N SER A 30 -4.18 -2.83 13.19
CA SER A 30 -5.04 -2.34 14.27
C SER A 30 -6.19 -1.47 13.74
N GLU A 31 -5.92 -0.67 12.72
CA GLU A 31 -6.91 0.19 12.06
C GLU A 31 -7.90 -0.66 11.26
N LEU A 32 -7.40 -1.67 10.53
CA LEU A 32 -8.23 -2.61 9.80
C LEU A 32 -9.18 -3.39 10.71
N ILE A 33 -8.69 -3.90 11.85
CA ILE A 33 -9.50 -4.64 12.81
C ILE A 33 -10.55 -3.73 13.46
N ALA A 34 -10.17 -2.50 13.81
CA ALA A 34 -11.10 -1.53 14.37
C ALA A 34 -12.22 -1.17 13.37
N ALA A 35 -11.87 -0.91 12.11
CA ALA A 35 -12.82 -0.65 11.04
C ALA A 35 -13.74 -1.85 10.81
N PHE A 36 -13.20 -3.07 10.78
CA PHE A 36 -13.98 -4.29 10.65
C PHE A 36 -15.01 -4.46 11.78
N ASN A 37 -14.59 -4.28 13.04
CA ASN A 37 -15.49 -4.34 14.19
C ASN A 37 -16.60 -3.29 14.12
N TYR A 38 -16.30 -2.12 13.55
CA TYR A 38 -17.28 -1.06 13.36
C TYR A 38 -18.25 -1.38 12.21
N ALA A 39 -17.75 -1.93 11.10
CA ALA A 39 -18.52 -2.41 9.95
C ALA A 39 -19.48 -3.57 10.30
N GLN A 40 -19.11 -4.43 11.26
CA GLN A 40 -19.95 -5.53 11.74
C GLN A 40 -21.31 -5.09 12.31
N LYS A 41 -21.46 -3.82 12.69
CA LYS A 41 -22.75 -3.25 13.14
C LYS A 41 -23.78 -3.12 12.00
N LYS A 42 -23.37 -3.28 10.73
CA LYS A 42 -24.23 -3.36 9.53
C LYS A 42 -25.23 -2.19 9.37
N THR A 43 -24.93 -1.02 9.91
CA THR A 43 -25.71 0.19 9.64
C THR A 43 -25.04 1.04 8.57
N GLU A 44 -25.81 1.82 7.82
CA GLU A 44 -25.29 2.73 6.80
C GLU A 44 -24.27 3.71 7.39
N LYS A 45 -24.59 4.31 8.55
CA LYS A 45 -23.68 5.22 9.25
C LYS A 45 -22.39 4.53 9.66
N THR A 46 -22.48 3.30 10.19
CA THR A 46 -21.28 2.59 10.64
C THR A 46 -20.39 2.18 9.48
N MET A 47 -20.97 1.77 8.34
CA MET A 47 -20.22 1.46 7.13
C MET A 47 -19.53 2.69 6.55
N ALA A 48 -20.23 3.82 6.44
CA ALA A 48 -19.67 5.06 5.90
C ALA A 48 -18.50 5.58 6.75
N ILE A 49 -18.64 5.56 8.08
CA ILE A 49 -17.57 5.95 9.00
C ILE A 49 -16.41 4.95 8.93
N SER A 50 -16.67 3.64 8.85
CA SER A 50 -15.62 2.63 8.69
C SER A 50 -14.82 2.84 7.40
N LEU A 51 -15.48 3.22 6.31
CA LEU A 51 -14.81 3.48 5.04
C LEU A 51 -13.99 4.77 5.11
N ALA A 52 -14.60 5.87 5.59
CA ALA A 52 -13.94 7.17 5.71
C ALA A 52 -12.73 7.12 6.66
N THR A 53 -12.78 6.31 7.72
CA THR A 53 -11.64 6.11 8.63
C THR A 53 -10.49 5.37 7.97
N LEU A 54 -10.77 4.31 7.19
CA LEU A 54 -9.76 3.59 6.41
C LEU A 54 -9.14 4.47 5.32
N GLU A 55 -9.95 5.24 4.59
CA GLU A 55 -9.46 6.19 3.58
C GLU A 55 -8.61 7.29 4.22
N GLY A 56 -9.07 7.87 5.32
CA GLY A 56 -8.33 8.89 6.06
C GLY A 56 -6.99 8.37 6.58
N ALA A 57 -6.96 7.15 7.13
CA ALA A 57 -5.72 6.51 7.57
C ALA A 57 -4.75 6.29 6.41
N ALA A 58 -5.23 5.79 5.27
CA ALA A 58 -4.40 5.58 4.08
C ALA A 58 -3.82 6.89 3.52
N ILE A 59 -4.64 7.94 3.41
CA ILE A 59 -4.19 9.26 2.94
C ILE A 59 -3.16 9.85 3.88
N MET A 60 -3.39 9.76 5.20
CA MET A 60 -2.48 10.29 6.21
C MET A 60 -1.14 9.54 6.18
N ASN A 61 -1.17 8.20 6.19
CA ASN A 61 0.04 7.40 6.19
C ASN A 61 0.88 7.67 4.93
N ASN A 62 0.25 7.65 3.75
CA ASN A 62 0.95 7.87 2.49
C ASN A 62 1.52 9.29 2.37
N THR A 63 0.74 10.33 2.69
CA THR A 63 1.18 11.72 2.52
C THR A 63 2.25 12.10 3.55
N PHE A 64 2.08 11.68 4.81
CA PHE A 64 3.04 11.98 5.86
C PHE A 64 4.35 11.22 5.67
N CYS A 65 4.29 9.93 5.30
CA CYS A 65 5.48 9.14 5.00
C CYS A 65 6.25 9.72 3.82
N LEU A 66 5.56 10.07 2.73
CA LEU A 66 6.19 10.71 1.58
C LEU A 66 6.84 12.06 1.96
N GLY A 67 6.13 12.88 2.74
CA GLY A 67 6.63 14.16 3.22
C GLY A 67 7.92 14.03 4.03
N ILE A 68 7.94 13.13 5.02
CA ILE A 68 9.15 12.85 5.81
C ILE A 68 10.28 12.34 4.93
N PHE A 69 9.98 11.41 4.02
CA PHE A 69 10.99 10.84 3.12
C PHE A 69 11.63 11.93 2.24
N LEU A 70 10.82 12.82 1.65
CA LEU A 70 11.30 13.93 0.83
C LEU A 70 12.15 14.91 1.64
N VAL A 71 11.74 15.24 2.87
CA VAL A 71 12.53 16.09 3.77
C VAL A 71 13.89 15.47 4.08
N LEU A 72 13.92 14.16 4.36
CA LEU A 72 15.18 13.45 4.62
C LEU A 72 16.10 13.43 3.40
N VAL A 73 15.56 13.16 2.20
CA VAL A 73 16.31 13.20 0.94
C VAL A 73 16.91 14.59 0.71
N TYR A 74 16.13 15.64 0.95
CA TYR A 74 16.58 17.04 0.82
C TYR A 74 17.68 17.38 1.83
N CYS A 75 17.47 17.11 3.12
CA CYS A 75 18.45 17.41 4.16
C CYS A 75 19.77 16.65 4.01
N LYS A 76 19.74 15.47 3.40
CA LYS A 76 20.90 14.60 3.23
C LYS A 76 21.53 14.68 1.83
N ASN A 77 21.00 15.52 0.93
CA ASN A 77 21.44 15.64 -0.48
C ASN A 77 21.55 14.29 -1.19
N LEU A 78 20.58 13.37 -0.99
CA LEU A 78 20.56 12.10 -1.70
C LEU A 78 20.13 12.32 -3.16
N ALA A 79 20.78 11.62 -4.08
CA ALA A 79 20.35 11.58 -5.47
C ALA A 79 19.03 10.80 -5.60
N TRP A 80 18.07 11.35 -6.35
CA TRP A 80 16.79 10.70 -6.62
C TRP A 80 16.97 9.57 -7.66
N GLN A 81 17.12 8.33 -7.18
CA GLN A 81 17.39 7.16 -8.04
C GLN A 81 16.16 6.29 -8.33
N PHE A 82 15.08 6.43 -7.54
CA PHE A 82 13.91 5.52 -7.56
C PHE A 82 12.70 6.10 -8.31
N SER A 83 12.96 6.79 -9.42
CA SER A 83 11.91 7.49 -10.17
C SER A 83 10.91 6.52 -10.81
N ALA A 84 11.39 5.38 -11.31
CA ALA A 84 10.57 4.38 -11.99
C ALA A 84 9.59 3.67 -11.04
N GLU A 85 10.02 3.29 -9.83
CA GLU A 85 9.11 2.67 -8.86
C GLU A 85 8.10 3.71 -8.33
N THR A 86 8.55 4.94 -8.09
CA THR A 86 7.68 6.01 -7.59
C THR A 86 6.56 6.33 -8.59
N ILE A 87 6.88 6.44 -9.88
CA ILE A 87 5.88 6.68 -10.94
C ILE A 87 4.88 5.52 -11.02
N SER A 88 5.36 4.29 -10.92
CA SER A 88 4.50 3.09 -10.96
C SER A 88 3.50 3.06 -9.81
N ILE A 89 3.97 3.36 -8.59
CA ILE A 89 3.10 3.43 -7.39
C ILE A 89 2.10 4.58 -7.52
N LEU A 90 2.54 5.75 -8.01
CA LEU A 90 1.66 6.90 -8.22
C LEU A 90 0.54 6.62 -9.23
N LEU A 91 0.82 5.93 -10.34
CA LEU A 91 -0.20 5.58 -11.33
C LEU A 91 -1.31 4.72 -10.72
N ILE A 92 -0.93 3.70 -9.93
CA ILE A 92 -1.88 2.82 -9.27
C ILE A 92 -2.64 3.58 -8.17
N GLN A 93 -1.98 4.51 -7.49
CA GLN A 93 -2.62 5.36 -6.49
C GLN A 93 -3.68 6.28 -7.12
N VAL A 94 -3.43 6.83 -8.31
CA VAL A 94 -4.43 7.62 -9.06
C VAL A 94 -5.62 6.75 -9.46
N ALA A 95 -5.39 5.52 -9.94
CA ALA A 95 -6.46 4.58 -10.23
C ALA A 95 -7.29 4.24 -8.97
N MET A 96 -6.63 4.07 -7.82
CA MET A 96 -7.28 3.88 -6.52
C MET A 96 -8.16 5.07 -6.13
N VAL A 97 -7.69 6.30 -6.31
CA VAL A 97 -8.49 7.50 -6.04
C VAL A 97 -9.74 7.54 -6.91
N GLY A 98 -9.62 7.20 -8.21
CA GLY A 98 -10.77 7.09 -9.10
C GLY A 98 -11.82 6.09 -8.63
N MET A 99 -11.40 4.96 -8.06
CA MET A 99 -12.30 3.97 -7.47
C MET A 99 -12.90 4.43 -6.13
N ALA A 100 -12.14 5.14 -5.30
CA ALA A 100 -12.59 5.68 -4.02
C ALA A 100 -13.63 6.82 -4.18
N MET A 101 -13.58 7.57 -5.27
CA MET A 101 -14.56 8.64 -5.55
C MET A 101 -15.97 8.12 -5.88
N LYS A 102 -16.16 6.80 -6.07
CA LYS A 102 -17.50 6.24 -6.28
C LYS A 102 -18.34 6.41 -5.02
N ARG A 103 -19.55 6.94 -5.18
CA ARG A 103 -20.51 7.11 -4.08
C ARG A 103 -21.06 5.79 -3.53
N ILE A 104 -21.09 4.72 -4.33
CA ILE A 104 -21.62 3.42 -3.93
C ILE A 104 -20.55 2.37 -4.22
N HIS A 105 -20.14 1.65 -3.18
CA HIS A 105 -19.20 0.54 -3.28
C HIS A 105 -19.94 -0.78 -3.25
N THR A 106 -19.68 -1.60 -4.26
CA THR A 106 -20.17 -2.98 -4.36
C THR A 106 -19.06 -3.98 -4.03
N LEU A 107 -19.41 -5.25 -3.84
CA LEU A 107 -18.41 -6.32 -3.65
C LEU A 107 -17.46 -6.46 -4.84
N LEU A 108 -17.91 -6.12 -6.04
CA LEU A 108 -17.04 -6.11 -7.23
C LEU A 108 -15.98 -5.02 -7.14
N ASP A 109 -16.33 -3.83 -6.65
CA ASP A 109 -15.35 -2.76 -6.43
C ASP A 109 -14.28 -3.20 -5.42
N ALA A 110 -14.68 -3.92 -4.35
CA ALA A 110 -13.73 -4.48 -3.39
C ALA A 110 -12.78 -5.53 -4.02
N CYS A 111 -13.28 -6.39 -4.92
CA CYS A 111 -12.45 -7.36 -5.64
C CYS A 111 -11.46 -6.67 -6.59
N ILE A 112 -11.88 -5.61 -7.28
CA ILE A 112 -11.03 -4.80 -8.16
C ILE A 112 -9.94 -4.09 -7.35
N ILE A 113 -10.30 -3.47 -6.23
CA ILE A 113 -9.34 -2.80 -5.33
C ILE A 113 -8.32 -3.80 -4.79
N MET A 114 -8.78 -4.99 -4.39
CA MET A 114 -7.88 -6.05 -3.91
C MET A 114 -6.93 -6.55 -5.01
N SER A 115 -7.33 -6.52 -6.28
CA SER A 115 -6.48 -6.94 -7.40
C SER A 115 -5.44 -5.89 -7.83
N PHE A 116 -5.61 -4.62 -7.46
CA PHE A 116 -4.59 -3.60 -7.72
C PHE A 116 -3.29 -3.86 -6.96
N TYR A 117 -3.35 -4.54 -5.82
CA TYR A 117 -2.16 -4.90 -5.04
C TYR A 117 -1.26 -5.96 -5.72
N PRO A 118 -1.77 -7.14 -6.15
CA PRO A 118 -0.95 -8.06 -6.96
C PRO A 118 -0.60 -7.48 -8.33
N LEU A 119 -1.45 -6.62 -8.91
CA LEU A 119 -1.13 -5.93 -10.15
C LEU A 119 0.06 -4.97 -9.98
N SER A 120 0.16 -4.24 -8.87
CA SER A 120 1.30 -3.35 -8.60
C SER A 120 2.61 -4.13 -8.50
N LEU A 121 2.59 -5.26 -7.79
CA LEU A 121 3.72 -6.18 -7.70
C LEU A 121 4.13 -6.74 -9.06
N LEU A 122 3.16 -7.08 -9.91
CA LEU A 122 3.42 -7.58 -11.25
C LEU A 122 4.00 -6.49 -12.15
N VAL A 123 3.49 -5.26 -12.08
CA VAL A 123 4.04 -4.12 -12.83
C VAL A 123 5.47 -3.83 -12.39
N VAL A 124 5.75 -3.83 -11.08
CA VAL A 124 7.12 -3.66 -10.55
C VAL A 124 8.00 -4.79 -11.07
N ALA A 125 7.61 -6.05 -10.94
CA ALA A 125 8.40 -7.20 -11.41
C ALA A 125 8.65 -7.19 -12.93
N LEU A 126 7.71 -6.65 -13.73
CA LEU A 126 7.89 -6.49 -15.18
C LEU A 126 8.83 -5.33 -15.52
N LEU A 127 8.74 -4.21 -14.81
CA LEU A 127 9.64 -3.06 -14.99
C LEU A 127 11.07 -3.40 -14.53
N GLU A 128 11.18 -4.22 -13.49
CA GLU A 128 12.41 -4.71 -12.87
C GLU A 128 12.95 -5.96 -13.60
N GLY A 129 12.66 -6.10 -14.91
CA GLY A 129 13.00 -7.27 -15.74
C GLY A 129 14.45 -7.77 -15.58
N PRO A 130 14.78 -8.96 -16.09
CA PRO A 130 15.93 -9.83 -15.68
C PRO A 130 17.36 -9.29 -15.91
N GLY A 131 17.57 -7.96 -15.94
CA GLY A 131 18.85 -7.28 -16.10
C GLY A 131 19.22 -6.29 -14.99
N ASN A 132 18.43 -6.10 -13.94
CA ASN A 132 18.82 -5.22 -12.82
C ASN A 132 18.86 -5.99 -11.49
N ILE A 133 19.92 -6.80 -11.36
CA ILE A 133 20.37 -7.34 -10.08
C ILE A 133 21.41 -6.34 -9.57
N ASP A 134 20.99 -5.44 -8.69
CA ASP A 134 21.87 -4.79 -7.70
C ASP A 134 21.26 -5.03 -6.32
#